data_AF-F0ZFC1-F1
#
_entry.id   AF-F0ZFC1-F1
#
_cell.length_a   1.000
_cell.length_b   1.000
_cell.length_c   1.000
_cell.angle_alpha   90.00
_cell.angle_beta   90.00
_cell.angle_gamma   90.00
#
_symmetry.space_group_name_H-M   'P 1'
#
loop_
_entity.id
_entity.type
_entity.pdbx_description
1 polymer ?
#
loop_
_entity_poly.entity_id
_entity_poly.type
_entity_poly.pdbx_seq_one_letter_code
_entity_poly.pdbx_strand_id
1 'polypeptide(L)'
;MNRVPIRPPNQVELRNLQSLLSTGEPYEILGCEVSSSKKEITKHFRDLARKYHPDKNSNNDGGDMMTKINNAYSVLSDERLREIYDVYLYESIKYGEMEDGDTVDLDETHRTIATVLSLLFGVVSWPFSKIAIMVHSNDSIIKTRDVVRSIYKEKGIPGFFRGSGFLLASGVFEVIKEYTLNKILSPQKLPPLVNTIVDRTIRPLFKHPHSLIMDLLDIAPFRITLSTIIFNVILKQKEPSSIFVRDQPPKFQNFFYGATYTLILLAAKKGVKHLINKADDYCYNGYIRNPDNLFFRYSNFIMKNSFLHNFVYTFCMIPLEVIRSQYPRMLLNSYDSGESTTPYPINPVLIAINIYKLNGIWKFFNGFVPYYMANLLESFSNQLDAQEDTYEDSE
;
A
#
# COMPACT_ATOMS: atom_id res chain seq x y z
N MET A 1 16.03 -9.30 -34.41
CA MET A 1 15.99 -7.96 -35.02
C MET A 1 15.91 -6.94 -33.89
N ASN A 2 16.89 -6.06 -33.77
CA ASN A 2 16.91 -5.00 -32.77
C ASN A 2 15.75 -4.04 -33.03
N ARG A 3 14.66 -4.12 -32.26
CA ARG A 3 13.64 -3.07 -32.25
C ARG A 3 14.28 -1.87 -31.54
N VAL A 4 14.48 -0.78 -32.27
CA VAL A 4 14.87 0.51 -31.69
C VAL A 4 13.86 0.83 -30.58
N PRO A 5 14.27 1.30 -29.39
CA PRO A 5 13.31 1.66 -28.35
C PRO A 5 12.44 2.81 -28.86
N ILE A 6 11.17 2.49 -29.12
CA ILE A 6 10.17 3.43 -29.65
C ILE A 6 9.76 4.35 -28.51
N ARG A 7 9.72 5.66 -28.78
CA ARG A 7 9.20 6.65 -27.83
C ARG A 7 7.71 6.35 -27.57
N PRO A 8 7.26 6.25 -26.31
CA PRO A 8 5.86 6.03 -26.00
C PRO A 8 4.97 7.13 -26.62
N PRO A 9 3.81 6.78 -27.18
CA PRO A 9 2.92 7.74 -27.82
C PRO A 9 2.40 8.75 -26.80
N ASN A 10 2.24 10.01 -27.22
CA ASN A 10 1.64 11.03 -26.36
C ASN A 10 0.11 10.95 -26.38
N GLN A 11 -0.57 11.61 -25.45
CA GLN A 11 -2.03 11.57 -25.33
C GLN A 11 -2.79 12.07 -26.58
N VAL A 12 -2.19 13.00 -27.33
CA VAL A 12 -2.79 13.53 -28.56
C VAL A 12 -2.73 12.51 -29.69
N GLU A 13 -1.61 11.81 -29.81
CA GLU A 13 -1.41 10.73 -30.80
C GLU A 13 -2.36 9.56 -30.54
N LEU A 14 -2.51 9.14 -29.27
CA LEU A 14 -3.46 8.09 -28.88
C LEU A 14 -4.91 8.48 -29.19
N ARG A 15 -5.30 9.72 -28.86
CA ARG A 15 -6.67 10.19 -29.11
C ARG A 15 -6.98 10.30 -30.60
N ASN A 16 -6.03 10.80 -31.40
CA ASN A 16 -6.18 10.88 -32.86
C ASN A 16 -6.32 9.48 -33.47
N LEU A 17 -5.51 8.54 -33.01
CA LEU A 17 -5.52 7.18 -33.53
C LEU A 17 -6.80 6.43 -33.12
N GLN A 18 -7.27 6.58 -31.88
CA GLN A 18 -8.58 6.06 -31.44
C GLN A 18 -9.73 6.61 -32.27
N SER A 19 -9.72 7.92 -32.57
CA SER A 19 -10.73 8.54 -33.43
C SER A 19 -10.76 7.93 -34.84
N LEU A 20 -9.60 7.60 -35.42
CA LEU A 20 -9.51 6.99 -36.74
C LEU A 20 -9.94 5.51 -36.73
N LEU A 21 -9.58 4.77 -35.67
CA LEU A 21 -9.94 3.35 -35.51
C LEU A 21 -11.42 3.11 -35.18
N SER A 22 -12.16 4.13 -34.73
CA SER A 22 -13.62 4.05 -34.53
C SER A 22 -14.40 3.59 -35.76
N THR A 23 -13.78 3.68 -36.94
CA THR A 23 -14.39 3.32 -38.22
C THR A 23 -14.08 1.89 -38.68
N GLY A 24 -13.27 1.15 -37.94
CA GLY A 24 -12.93 -0.27 -38.14
C GLY A 24 -11.43 -0.52 -38.35
N GLU A 25 -11.07 -1.77 -38.61
CA GLU A 25 -9.67 -2.21 -38.70
C GLU A 25 -8.98 -1.78 -40.00
N PRO A 26 -7.87 -1.03 -39.94
CA PRO A 26 -7.23 -0.47 -41.13
C PRO A 26 -6.75 -1.50 -42.17
N TYR A 27 -6.15 -2.60 -41.74
CA TYR A 27 -5.63 -3.63 -42.64
C TYR A 27 -6.75 -4.40 -43.34
N GLU A 28 -7.84 -4.70 -42.61
CA GLU A 28 -9.02 -5.36 -43.15
C GLU A 28 -9.78 -4.47 -44.12
N ILE A 29 -10.00 -3.20 -43.77
CA ILE A 29 -10.69 -2.22 -44.62
C ILE A 29 -9.95 -2.01 -45.94
N LEU A 30 -8.61 -1.96 -45.93
CA LEU A 30 -7.81 -1.84 -47.15
C LEU A 30 -7.53 -3.18 -47.84
N GLY A 31 -7.85 -4.31 -47.18
CA GLY A 31 -7.60 -5.65 -47.69
C GLY A 31 -6.11 -5.92 -47.94
N CYS A 32 -5.24 -5.50 -47.02
CA CYS A 32 -3.79 -5.65 -47.13
C CYS A 32 -3.20 -6.28 -45.86
N GLU A 33 -2.09 -6.99 -45.99
CA GLU A 33 -1.41 -7.62 -44.86
C GLU A 33 -0.57 -6.63 -44.04
N VAL A 34 -0.31 -6.92 -42.77
CA VAL A 34 0.60 -6.15 -41.89
C VAL A 34 2.01 -6.05 -42.48
N SER A 35 2.42 -7.03 -43.28
CA SER A 35 3.69 -7.07 -44.03
C SER A 35 3.73 -6.11 -45.24
N SER A 36 2.59 -5.50 -45.62
CA SER A 36 2.45 -4.75 -46.87
C SER A 36 3.30 -3.48 -46.86
N SER A 37 4.00 -3.25 -47.97
CA SER A 37 4.79 -2.04 -48.17
C SER A 37 3.89 -0.81 -48.37
N LYS A 38 4.43 0.39 -48.11
CA LYS A 38 3.70 1.66 -48.36
C LYS A 38 3.18 1.79 -49.80
N LYS A 39 3.93 1.24 -50.77
CA LYS A 39 3.54 1.23 -52.19
C LYS A 39 2.31 0.34 -52.43
N GLU A 40 2.24 -0.81 -51.78
CA GLU A 40 1.09 -1.71 -51.86
C GLU A 40 -0.12 -1.11 -51.17
N ILE A 41 0.01 -0.57 -49.95
CA ILE A 41 -1.09 0.11 -49.23
C ILE A 41 -1.69 1.25 -50.08
N THR A 42 -0.83 2.05 -50.73
CA THR A 42 -1.28 3.13 -51.62
C THR A 42 -2.00 2.61 -52.86
N LYS A 43 -1.61 1.44 -53.37
CA LYS A 43 -2.26 0.78 -54.51
C LYS A 43 -3.65 0.28 -54.11
N HIS A 44 -3.76 -0.45 -53.00
CA HIS A 44 -5.03 -0.94 -52.46
C HIS A 44 -6.02 0.19 -52.17
N PHE A 45 -5.55 1.28 -51.56
CA PHE A 45 -6.35 2.49 -51.36
C PHE A 45 -6.91 3.07 -52.68
N ARG A 46 -6.09 3.20 -53.73
CA ARG A 46 -6.52 3.76 -55.02
C ARG A 46 -7.56 2.88 -55.72
N ASP A 47 -7.43 1.56 -55.61
CA ASP A 47 -8.35 0.62 -56.22
C ASP A 47 -9.71 0.65 -55.50
N LEU A 48 -9.72 0.71 -54.16
CA LEU A 48 -10.93 0.87 -53.35
C LEU A 48 -11.58 2.26 -53.53
N ALA A 49 -10.79 3.34 -53.56
CA ALA A 49 -11.30 4.69 -53.76
C ALA A 49 -11.98 4.87 -55.12
N ARG A 50 -11.49 4.19 -56.18
CA ARG A 50 -12.16 4.17 -57.49
C ARG A 50 -13.46 3.39 -57.48
N LYS A 51 -13.50 2.30 -56.70
CA LYS A 51 -14.67 1.41 -56.58
C LYS A 51 -15.79 2.04 -55.76
N TYR A 52 -15.46 2.81 -54.72
CA TYR A 52 -16.41 3.43 -53.80
C TYR A 52 -16.55 4.95 -53.96
N HIS A 53 -16.11 5.51 -55.10
CA HIS A 53 -16.18 6.96 -55.33
C HIS A 53 -17.63 7.46 -55.27
N PRO A 54 -17.92 8.55 -54.53
CA PRO A 54 -19.28 9.06 -54.34
C PRO A 54 -19.97 9.44 -55.66
N ASP A 55 -19.20 9.94 -56.65
CA ASP A 55 -19.72 10.27 -57.98
C ASP A 55 -20.18 9.05 -58.80
N LYS A 56 -19.72 7.84 -58.48
CA LYS A 56 -20.06 6.60 -59.21
C LYS A 56 -21.03 5.70 -58.46
N ASN A 57 -21.10 5.83 -57.12
CA ASN A 57 -22.00 5.07 -56.25
C ASN A 57 -22.82 6.04 -55.39
N SER A 58 -23.93 6.54 -55.93
CA SER A 58 -24.87 7.45 -55.23
C SER A 58 -25.78 6.78 -54.20
N ASN A 59 -25.49 5.54 -53.78
CA ASN A 59 -26.24 4.86 -52.72
C ASN A 59 -25.67 5.22 -51.34
N ASN A 60 -26.50 5.20 -50.31
CA ASN A 60 -26.18 5.66 -48.94
C ASN A 60 -24.91 5.01 -48.34
N ASP A 61 -24.53 3.81 -48.80
CA ASP A 61 -23.38 3.06 -48.30
C ASP A 61 -22.01 3.51 -48.88
N GLY A 62 -22.02 4.25 -49.99
CA GLY A 62 -20.78 4.68 -50.69
C GLY A 62 -19.98 5.71 -49.90
N GLY A 63 -20.68 6.66 -49.26
CA GLY A 63 -20.06 7.71 -48.43
C GLY A 63 -19.43 7.17 -47.15
N ASP A 64 -20.13 6.26 -46.47
CA ASP A 64 -19.64 5.65 -45.23
C ASP A 64 -18.42 4.76 -45.49
N MET A 65 -18.45 3.94 -46.53
CA MET A 65 -17.29 3.11 -46.89
C MET A 65 -16.09 3.95 -47.35
N MET A 66 -16.30 5.03 -48.09
CA MET A 66 -15.21 5.95 -48.45
C MET A 66 -14.58 6.58 -47.21
N THR A 67 -15.38 6.92 -46.19
CA THR A 67 -14.88 7.45 -44.92
C THR A 67 -14.00 6.42 -44.19
N LYS A 68 -14.43 5.15 -44.13
CA LYS A 68 -13.64 4.04 -43.57
C LYS A 68 -12.31 3.86 -44.32
N ILE A 69 -12.34 3.86 -45.65
CA ILE A 69 -11.17 3.71 -46.51
C ILE A 69 -10.16 4.85 -46.29
N ASN A 70 -10.64 6.09 -46.19
CA ASN A 70 -9.79 7.26 -45.94
C ASN A 70 -9.14 7.24 -44.55
N ASN A 71 -9.89 6.83 -43.53
CA ASN A 71 -9.37 6.71 -42.17
C ASN A 71 -8.34 5.57 -42.06
N ALA A 72 -8.62 4.41 -42.64
CA ALA A 72 -7.69 3.29 -42.70
C ALA A 72 -6.38 3.67 -43.42
N TYR A 73 -6.47 4.37 -44.55
CA TYR A 73 -5.29 4.88 -45.25
C TYR A 73 -4.53 5.93 -44.45
N SER A 74 -5.21 6.79 -43.70
CA SER A 74 -4.57 7.80 -42.84
C SER A 74 -3.73 7.16 -41.74
N VAL A 75 -4.19 6.06 -41.15
CA VAL A 75 -3.43 5.29 -40.15
C VAL A 75 -2.24 4.57 -40.78
N LEU A 76 -2.43 3.89 -41.92
CA LEU A 76 -1.41 3.01 -42.50
C LEU A 76 -0.39 3.73 -43.41
N SER A 77 -0.68 4.95 -43.87
CA SER A 77 0.22 5.73 -44.74
C SER A 77 1.25 6.57 -43.97
N ASP A 78 0.92 6.94 -42.73
CA ASP A 78 1.83 7.59 -41.79
C ASP A 78 2.64 6.52 -41.04
N GLU A 79 3.96 6.58 -41.16
CA GLU A 79 4.88 5.61 -40.57
C GLU A 79 4.81 5.58 -39.04
N ARG A 80 4.57 6.73 -38.41
CA ARG A 80 4.45 6.86 -36.95
C ARG A 80 3.12 6.30 -36.45
N LEU A 81 2.01 6.61 -37.13
CA LEU A 81 0.69 6.10 -36.73
C LEU A 81 0.58 4.59 -36.96
N ARG A 82 1.14 4.08 -38.06
CA ARG A 82 1.23 2.64 -38.34
C ARG A 82 2.07 1.92 -37.29
N GLU A 83 3.22 2.46 -36.91
CA GLU A 83 4.07 1.86 -35.88
C GLU A 83 3.37 1.83 -34.51
N ILE A 84 2.65 2.89 -34.13
CA ILE A 84 1.86 2.90 -32.89
C ILE A 84 0.73 1.88 -32.95
N TYR A 85 0.02 1.79 -34.08
CA TYR A 85 -1.06 0.82 -34.28
C TYR A 85 -0.53 -0.62 -34.20
N ASP A 86 0.52 -0.94 -34.95
CA ASP A 86 1.11 -2.30 -35.03
C ASP A 86 1.68 -2.77 -33.68
N VAL A 87 2.24 -1.87 -32.86
CA VAL A 87 2.89 -2.21 -31.58
C VAL A 87 1.93 -2.21 -30.40
N TYR A 88 0.99 -1.25 -30.33
CA TYR A 88 0.17 -1.05 -29.13
C TYR A 88 -1.27 -1.54 -29.26
N LEU A 89 -1.80 -1.69 -30.48
CA LEU A 89 -3.24 -1.89 -30.69
C LEU A 89 -3.58 -3.10 -31.58
N TYR A 90 -2.73 -3.43 -32.55
CA TYR A 90 -2.96 -4.58 -33.42
C TYR A 90 -2.94 -5.90 -32.63
N GLU A 91 -2.04 -6.03 -31.66
CA GLU A 91 -2.05 -7.19 -30.75
C GLU A 91 -3.31 -7.20 -29.87
N SER A 92 -3.69 -6.09 -29.24
CA SER A 92 -4.87 -6.05 -28.36
C SER A 92 -6.18 -6.38 -29.09
N ILE A 93 -6.32 -5.96 -30.35
CA ILE A 93 -7.52 -6.23 -31.15
C ILE A 93 -7.56 -7.70 -31.57
N LYS A 94 -6.43 -8.25 -32.05
CA LYS A 94 -6.32 -9.67 -32.41
C LYS A 94 -6.49 -10.63 -31.23
N TYR A 95 -6.10 -10.21 -30.03
CA TYR A 95 -6.35 -10.97 -28.81
C TYR A 95 -7.83 -10.85 -28.35
N GLY A 96 -8.51 -9.73 -28.63
CA GLY A 96 -9.93 -9.54 -28.33
C GLY A 96 -10.90 -10.33 -29.21
N GLU A 97 -10.54 -10.66 -30.45
CA GLU A 97 -11.40 -11.48 -31.34
C GLU A 97 -11.37 -12.99 -31.04
N MET A 98 -10.48 -13.46 -30.15
CA MET A 98 -10.45 -14.86 -29.70
C MET A 98 -11.34 -15.12 -28.46
N GLU A 99 -12.13 -14.13 -28.02
CA GLU A 99 -12.92 -14.16 -26.77
C GLU A 99 -14.45 -14.32 -26.98
N ASP A 100 -14.92 -15.21 -27.87
CA ASP A 100 -16.36 -15.56 -27.96
C ASP A 100 -16.68 -16.96 -27.39
N GLY A 101 -15.92 -17.39 -26.38
CA GLY A 101 -16.17 -18.65 -25.67
C GLY A 101 -15.64 -18.61 -24.23
N ASP A 102 -16.56 -18.46 -23.27
CA ASP A 102 -16.35 -18.52 -21.82
C ASP A 102 -15.18 -17.65 -21.30
N THR A 103 -15.37 -16.33 -21.28
CA THR A 103 -14.50 -15.42 -20.53
C THR A 103 -14.73 -15.64 -19.03
N VAL A 104 -13.80 -16.35 -18.39
CA VAL A 104 -13.49 -16.05 -16.98
C VAL A 104 -13.11 -14.57 -16.97
N ASP A 105 -13.86 -13.74 -16.25
CA ASP A 105 -13.59 -12.31 -16.15
C ASP A 105 -12.16 -12.13 -15.64
N LEU A 106 -11.27 -11.77 -16.57
CA LEU A 106 -9.86 -11.61 -16.30
C LEU A 106 -9.68 -10.49 -15.28
N ASP A 107 -10.53 -9.46 -15.28
CA ASP A 107 -10.45 -8.37 -14.30
C ASP A 107 -10.85 -8.87 -12.91
N GLU A 108 -11.95 -9.64 -12.79
CA GLU A 108 -12.35 -10.29 -11.53
C GLU A 108 -11.27 -11.25 -11.00
N THR A 109 -10.59 -11.97 -11.90
CA THR A 109 -9.49 -12.88 -11.55
C THR A 109 -8.27 -12.11 -11.06
N HIS A 110 -7.89 -11.01 -11.72
CA HIS A 110 -6.77 -10.17 -11.28
C HIS A 110 -7.07 -9.50 -9.94
N ARG A 111 -8.30 -9.01 -9.73
CA ARG A 111 -8.77 -8.48 -8.43
C ARG A 111 -8.68 -9.53 -7.34
N THR A 112 -9.25 -10.72 -7.58
CA THR A 112 -9.22 -11.83 -6.62
C THR A 112 -7.78 -12.22 -6.26
N ILE A 113 -6.88 -12.28 -7.26
CA ILE A 113 -5.46 -12.56 -7.03
C ILE A 113 -4.82 -11.45 -6.20
N ALA A 114 -5.08 -10.17 -6.51
CA ALA A 114 -4.56 -9.03 -5.76
C ALA A 114 -5.02 -9.04 -4.30
N THR A 115 -6.31 -9.27 -4.03
CA THR A 115 -6.85 -9.39 -2.67
C THR A 115 -6.21 -10.56 -1.92
N VAL A 116 -6.10 -11.74 -2.55
CA VAL A 116 -5.46 -12.92 -1.95
C VAL A 116 -3.99 -12.65 -1.63
N LEU A 117 -3.26 -11.99 -2.53
CA LEU A 117 -1.87 -11.62 -2.32
C LEU A 117 -1.72 -10.56 -1.22
N SER A 118 -2.60 -9.57 -1.17
CA SER A 118 -2.61 -8.55 -0.12
C SER A 118 -2.83 -9.17 1.26
N LEU A 119 -3.82 -10.05 1.38
CA LEU A 119 -4.07 -10.84 2.60
C LEU A 119 -2.86 -11.72 2.97
N LEU A 120 -2.24 -12.37 1.99
CA LEU A 120 -1.06 -13.20 2.20
C LEU A 120 0.12 -12.38 2.70
N PHE A 121 0.40 -11.22 2.10
CA PHE A 121 1.46 -10.32 2.58
C PHE A 121 1.17 -9.79 3.98
N GLY A 122 -0.09 -9.44 4.28
CA GLY A 122 -0.52 -9.07 5.62
C GLY A 122 -0.22 -10.16 6.65
N VAL A 123 -0.60 -11.41 6.37
CA VAL A 123 -0.34 -12.56 7.25
C VAL A 123 1.16 -12.83 7.38
N VAL A 124 1.91 -12.81 6.29
CA VAL A 124 3.36 -13.08 6.29
C VAL A 124 4.15 -11.97 6.96
N SER A 125 3.62 -10.73 7.04
CA SER A 125 4.25 -9.63 7.78
C SER A 125 4.29 -9.87 9.30
N TRP A 126 3.34 -10.66 9.83
CA TRP A 126 3.10 -10.77 11.27
C TRP A 126 4.29 -11.27 12.09
N PRO A 127 4.94 -12.39 11.70
CA PRO A 127 6.10 -12.87 12.42
C PRO A 127 7.16 -11.78 12.54
N PHE A 128 7.36 -11.00 11.47
CA PHE A 128 8.33 -9.91 11.45
C PHE A 128 7.93 -8.76 12.36
N SER A 129 6.67 -8.32 12.31
CA SER A 129 6.13 -7.27 13.20
C SER A 129 6.26 -7.67 14.67
N LYS A 130 5.91 -8.92 15.00
CA LYS A 130 6.03 -9.46 16.35
C LYS A 130 7.48 -9.51 16.83
N ILE A 131 8.39 -10.03 16.01
CA ILE A 131 9.82 -10.08 16.35
C ILE A 131 10.35 -8.66 16.55
N ALA A 132 9.98 -7.72 15.67
CA ALA A 132 10.41 -6.33 15.76
C ALA A 132 9.98 -5.70 17.09
N ILE A 133 8.70 -5.78 17.46
CA ILE A 133 8.23 -5.17 18.71
C ILE A 133 8.84 -5.82 19.96
N MET A 134 9.05 -7.14 19.98
CA MET A 134 9.74 -7.82 21.07
C MET A 134 11.20 -7.35 21.23
N VAL A 135 11.88 -7.06 20.11
CA VAL A 135 13.25 -6.51 20.12
C VAL A 135 13.28 -5.03 20.54
N HIS A 136 12.35 -4.23 20.02
CA HIS A 136 12.23 -2.80 20.30
C HIS A 136 11.92 -2.53 21.78
N SER A 137 10.94 -3.26 22.32
CA SER A 137 10.46 -3.12 23.70
C SER A 137 11.39 -3.67 24.77
N ASN A 138 12.48 -4.35 24.42
CA ASN A 138 13.46 -4.79 25.41
C ASN A 138 14.28 -3.60 25.92
N ASP A 139 14.59 -3.53 27.21
CA ASP A 139 15.41 -2.47 27.78
C ASP A 139 16.85 -2.50 27.23
N SER A 140 17.34 -3.68 26.85
CA SER A 140 18.70 -3.92 26.36
C SER A 140 18.73 -4.23 24.86
N ILE A 141 19.95 -4.22 24.28
CA ILE A 141 20.18 -4.69 22.92
C ILE A 141 20.19 -6.23 22.92
N ILE A 142 19.11 -6.84 22.45
CA ILE A 142 19.00 -8.28 22.22
C ILE A 142 19.17 -8.63 20.75
N LYS A 143 19.67 -9.84 20.45
CA LYS A 143 19.78 -10.33 19.08
C LYS A 143 18.46 -10.90 18.61
N THR A 144 18.05 -10.56 17.39
CA THR A 144 16.83 -11.05 16.74
C THR A 144 16.73 -12.58 16.75
N ARG A 145 17.83 -13.29 16.51
CA ARG A 145 17.86 -14.76 16.53
C ARG A 145 17.45 -15.37 17.88
N ASP A 146 17.75 -14.69 18.98
CA ASP A 146 17.47 -15.21 20.32
C ASP A 146 15.97 -15.10 20.62
N VAL A 147 15.33 -14.03 20.14
CA VAL A 147 13.86 -13.85 20.16
C VAL A 147 13.16 -14.89 19.29
N VAL A 148 13.63 -15.09 18.06
CA VAL A 148 13.06 -16.12 17.16
C VAL A 148 13.16 -17.50 17.82
N ARG A 149 14.31 -17.82 18.41
CA ARG A 149 14.55 -19.09 19.10
C ARG A 149 13.67 -19.23 20.35
N SER A 150 13.43 -18.18 21.13
CA SER A 150 12.55 -18.25 22.30
C SER A 150 11.10 -18.49 21.90
N ILE A 151 10.60 -17.79 20.89
CA ILE A 151 9.25 -17.98 20.35
C ILE A 151 9.05 -19.43 19.89
N TYR A 152 9.97 -19.93 19.06
CA TYR A 152 9.88 -21.27 18.50
C TYR A 152 9.96 -22.36 19.57
N LYS A 153 10.83 -22.19 20.58
CA LYS A 153 10.93 -23.15 21.70
C LYS A 153 9.68 -23.22 22.57
N GLU A 154 9.01 -22.09 22.80
CA GLU A 154 7.84 -22.06 23.69
C GLU A 154 6.54 -22.50 23.01
N LYS A 155 6.32 -22.11 21.75
CA LYS A 155 5.04 -22.33 21.06
C LYS A 155 5.17 -22.81 19.61
N GLY A 156 6.37 -23.04 19.10
CA GLY A 156 6.60 -23.39 17.70
C GLY A 156 6.19 -22.28 16.74
N ILE A 157 5.81 -22.67 15.51
CA ILE A 157 5.35 -21.75 14.45
C ILE A 157 4.11 -20.93 14.86
N PRO A 158 3.07 -21.51 15.52
CA PRO A 158 1.90 -20.73 15.94
C PRO A 158 2.24 -19.56 16.88
N GLY A 159 3.36 -19.63 17.61
CA GLY A 159 3.82 -18.56 18.49
C GLY A 159 4.06 -17.23 17.77
N PHE A 160 4.43 -17.26 16.49
CA PHE A 160 4.68 -16.06 15.67
C PHE A 160 3.39 -15.32 15.29
N PHE A 161 2.24 -15.99 15.33
CA PHE A 161 0.93 -15.47 14.93
C PHE A 161 0.01 -15.23 16.12
N ARG A 162 0.55 -15.15 17.35
CA ARG A 162 -0.26 -14.86 18.53
C ARG A 162 -0.97 -13.51 18.35
N GLY A 163 -2.27 -13.48 18.62
CA GLY A 163 -3.09 -12.29 18.42
C GLY A 163 -3.77 -12.21 17.06
N SER A 164 -3.42 -13.09 16.11
CA SER A 164 -4.06 -13.07 14.80
C SER A 164 -5.55 -13.36 14.79
N GLY A 165 -6.00 -14.29 15.65
CA GLY A 165 -7.42 -14.53 15.85
C GLY A 165 -8.18 -13.34 16.44
N PHE A 166 -7.53 -12.48 17.25
CA PHE A 166 -8.17 -11.27 17.77
C PHE A 166 -8.36 -10.22 16.68
N LEU A 167 -7.48 -10.17 15.68
CA LEU A 167 -7.57 -9.22 14.57
C LEU A 167 -8.70 -9.58 13.60
N LEU A 168 -8.97 -10.87 13.38
CA LEU A 168 -10.17 -11.32 12.65
C LEU A 168 -11.45 -10.89 13.40
N ALA A 169 -11.46 -10.97 14.73
CA ALA A 169 -12.54 -10.43 15.54
C ALA A 169 -12.58 -8.89 15.55
N SER A 170 -11.43 -8.23 15.34
CA SER A 170 -11.34 -6.76 15.25
C SER A 170 -11.99 -6.19 14.00
N GLY A 171 -12.26 -7.01 12.98
CA GLY A 171 -13.13 -6.62 11.87
C GLY A 171 -14.49 -6.12 12.37
N VAL A 172 -15.00 -6.69 13.47
CA VAL A 172 -16.21 -6.18 14.15
C VAL A 172 -15.99 -4.78 14.73
N PHE A 173 -14.81 -4.50 15.29
CA PHE A 173 -14.46 -3.16 15.78
C PHE A 173 -14.27 -2.17 14.63
N GLU A 174 -13.68 -2.57 13.50
CA GLU A 174 -13.57 -1.74 12.29
C GLU A 174 -14.95 -1.47 11.69
N VAL A 175 -15.86 -2.45 11.62
CA VAL A 175 -17.25 -2.25 11.19
C VAL A 175 -18.02 -1.32 12.14
N ILE A 176 -17.88 -1.49 13.46
CA ILE A 176 -18.49 -0.58 14.45
C ILE A 176 -17.88 0.82 14.33
N LYS A 177 -16.57 0.92 14.15
CA LYS A 177 -15.84 2.19 13.96
C LYS A 177 -16.29 2.89 12.69
N GLU A 178 -16.37 2.19 11.57
CA GLU A 178 -16.84 2.67 10.28
C GLU A 178 -18.29 3.14 10.38
N TYR A 179 -19.17 2.31 10.93
CA TYR A 179 -20.58 2.66 11.11
C TYR A 179 -20.79 3.81 12.10
N THR A 180 -20.01 3.91 13.17
CA THR A 180 -20.21 4.92 14.23
C THR A 180 -19.48 6.23 13.91
N LEU A 181 -18.19 6.19 13.55
CA LEU A 181 -17.42 7.39 13.20
C LEU A 181 -17.80 7.93 11.84
N ASN A 182 -17.98 7.12 10.79
CA ASN A 182 -18.29 7.69 9.47
C ASN A 182 -19.73 8.21 9.39
N LYS A 183 -20.66 7.68 10.19
CA LYS A 183 -22.03 8.22 10.31
C LYS A 183 -22.10 9.52 11.11
N ILE A 184 -21.28 9.67 12.16
CA ILE A 184 -21.23 10.87 13.01
C ILE A 184 -20.30 11.95 12.42
N LEU A 185 -19.21 11.55 11.76
CA LEU A 185 -18.12 12.39 11.23
C LEU A 185 -17.93 12.17 9.73
N SER A 186 -19.00 12.14 8.94
CA SER A 186 -18.89 11.97 7.49
C SER A 186 -18.02 13.08 6.89
N PRO A 187 -16.93 12.76 6.16
CA PRO A 187 -15.96 13.75 5.67
C PRO A 187 -16.60 14.80 4.73
N GLN A 188 -17.68 14.45 4.02
CA GLN A 188 -18.43 15.38 3.17
C GLN A 188 -19.23 16.45 3.93
N LYS A 189 -19.49 16.28 5.24
CA LYS A 189 -20.32 17.21 6.03
C LYS A 189 -19.52 18.11 6.98
N LEU A 190 -18.21 17.92 7.07
CA LEU A 190 -17.37 18.62 8.05
C LEU A 190 -16.57 19.76 7.39
N PRO A 191 -16.41 20.92 8.07
CA PRO A 191 -15.47 21.94 7.64
C PRO A 191 -14.05 21.35 7.51
N PRO A 192 -13.22 21.84 6.57
CA PRO A 192 -11.91 21.24 6.27
C PRO A 192 -10.96 21.19 7.47
N LEU A 193 -11.03 22.18 8.36
CA LEU A 193 -10.26 22.22 9.60
C LEU A 193 -10.69 21.10 10.57
N VAL A 194 -12.00 20.87 10.70
CA VAL A 194 -12.55 19.81 11.56
C VAL A 194 -12.19 18.44 11.00
N ASN A 195 -12.31 18.25 9.68
CA ASN A 195 -11.91 16.99 9.04
C ASN A 195 -10.42 16.69 9.28
N THR A 196 -9.57 17.71 9.19
CA THR A 196 -8.13 17.59 9.50
C THR A 196 -7.89 17.18 10.96
N ILE A 197 -8.66 17.70 11.92
CA ILE A 197 -8.56 17.31 13.34
C ILE A 197 -9.05 15.86 13.54
N VAL A 198 -10.16 15.50 12.90
CA VAL A 198 -10.72 14.15 12.94
C VAL A 198 -9.67 13.14 12.46
N ASP A 199 -9.02 13.42 11.33
CA ASP A 199 -8.04 12.54 10.71
C ASP A 199 -6.70 12.46 11.44
N ARG A 200 -6.28 13.56 12.04
CA ARG A 200 -4.99 13.63 12.74
C ARG A 200 -5.05 13.15 14.18
N THR A 201 -6.22 13.26 14.82
CA THR A 201 -6.32 13.07 16.28
C THR A 201 -7.40 12.06 16.64
N ILE A 202 -8.64 12.23 16.15
CA ILE A 202 -9.78 11.42 16.58
C ILE A 202 -9.63 9.97 16.08
N ARG A 203 -9.45 9.78 14.77
CA ARG A 203 -9.30 8.43 14.18
C ARG A 203 -8.15 7.63 14.83
N PRO A 204 -6.93 8.18 14.99
CA PRO A 204 -5.86 7.46 15.70
C PRO A 204 -6.17 7.17 17.17
N LEU A 205 -6.85 8.08 17.87
CA LEU A 205 -7.23 7.87 19.27
C LEU A 205 -8.18 6.68 19.43
N PHE A 206 -9.17 6.54 18.53
CA PHE A 206 -10.08 5.37 18.53
C PHE A 206 -9.37 4.05 18.20
N LYS A 207 -8.31 4.08 17.37
CA LYS A 207 -7.49 2.90 17.07
C LYS A 207 -6.53 2.51 18.20
N HIS A 208 -6.21 3.45 19.10
CA HIS A 208 -5.16 3.26 20.11
C HIS A 208 -5.42 2.09 21.08
N PRO A 209 -6.62 1.90 21.65
CA PRO A 209 -6.89 0.75 22.53
C PRO A 209 -6.58 -0.60 21.88
N HIS A 210 -7.01 -0.79 20.62
CA HIS A 210 -6.72 -2.00 19.86
C HIS A 210 -5.22 -2.20 19.67
N SER A 211 -4.51 -1.15 19.22
CA SER A 211 -3.05 -1.19 19.04
C SER A 211 -2.33 -1.56 20.34
N LEU A 212 -2.74 -0.95 21.47
CA LEU A 212 -2.13 -1.20 22.77
C LEU A 212 -2.31 -2.66 23.22
N ILE A 213 -3.52 -3.22 23.05
CA ILE A 213 -3.80 -4.63 23.37
C ILE A 213 -2.91 -5.55 22.53
N MET A 214 -2.79 -5.29 21.23
CA MET A 214 -1.96 -6.07 20.33
C MET A 214 -0.47 -5.99 20.70
N ASP A 215 0.04 -4.79 20.96
CA ASP A 215 1.42 -4.60 21.39
C ASP A 215 1.69 -5.37 22.71
N LEU A 216 0.78 -5.30 23.67
CA LEU A 216 0.89 -6.04 24.93
C LEU A 216 0.87 -7.54 24.72
N LEU A 217 0.03 -8.05 23.82
CA LEU A 217 -0.08 -9.47 23.53
C LEU A 217 1.16 -10.03 22.82
N ASP A 218 1.80 -9.22 21.98
CA ASP A 218 3.04 -9.57 21.31
C ASP A 218 4.23 -9.57 22.26
N ILE A 219 4.31 -8.61 23.18
CA ILE A 219 5.41 -8.46 24.14
C ILE A 219 5.28 -9.44 25.32
N ALA A 220 4.06 -9.71 25.77
CA ALA A 220 3.81 -10.52 26.97
C ALA A 220 4.32 -11.95 26.84
N PRO A 221 4.74 -12.61 27.94
CA PRO A 221 5.01 -14.04 27.95
C PRO A 221 3.80 -14.86 27.46
N PHE A 222 4.05 -16.01 26.83
CA PHE A 222 2.98 -16.84 26.23
C PHE A 222 1.98 -17.44 27.25
N ARG A 223 2.32 -17.43 28.54
CA ARG A 223 1.41 -17.83 29.63
C ARG A 223 0.26 -16.84 29.87
N ILE A 224 0.42 -15.57 29.47
CA ILE A 224 -0.57 -14.52 29.70
C ILE A 224 -1.62 -14.58 28.58
N THR A 225 -2.91 -14.64 28.90
CA THR A 225 -3.96 -14.66 27.87
C THR A 225 -4.44 -13.26 27.53
N LEU A 226 -5.22 -13.12 26.46
CA LEU A 226 -5.88 -11.86 26.10
C LEU A 226 -6.77 -11.35 27.24
N SER A 227 -7.51 -12.24 27.91
CA SER A 227 -8.34 -11.88 29.07
C SER A 227 -7.48 -11.34 30.22
N THR A 228 -6.36 -11.97 30.54
CA THR A 228 -5.42 -11.46 31.56
C THR A 228 -4.88 -10.09 31.18
N ILE A 229 -4.55 -9.83 29.91
CA ILE A 229 -4.13 -8.50 29.45
C ILE A 229 -5.22 -7.47 29.69
N ILE A 230 -6.45 -7.76 29.27
CA ILE A 230 -7.58 -6.83 29.40
C ILE A 230 -7.92 -6.58 30.87
N PHE A 231 -8.18 -7.63 31.64
CA PHE A 231 -8.66 -7.51 33.01
C PHE A 231 -7.54 -7.15 34.00
N ASN A 232 -6.42 -7.85 33.94
CA ASN A 232 -5.39 -7.74 34.99
C ASN A 232 -4.33 -6.68 34.65
N VAL A 233 -3.94 -6.54 33.39
CA VAL A 233 -2.90 -5.56 32.98
C VAL A 233 -3.51 -4.18 32.74
N ILE A 234 -4.55 -4.08 31.89
CA ILE A 234 -5.17 -2.81 31.52
C ILE A 234 -6.16 -2.35 32.60
N LEU A 235 -7.19 -3.13 32.89
CA LEU A 235 -8.23 -2.71 33.85
C LEU A 235 -7.76 -2.75 35.31
N LYS A 236 -6.63 -3.42 35.59
CA LYS A 236 -6.06 -3.64 36.94
C LYS A 236 -7.08 -4.26 37.91
N GLN A 237 -7.95 -5.13 37.39
CA GLN A 237 -8.85 -5.96 38.17
C GLN A 237 -8.11 -7.26 38.55
N LYS A 238 -8.25 -7.72 39.80
CA LYS A 238 -7.83 -9.08 40.15
C LYS A 238 -8.88 -10.03 39.57
N GLU A 239 -8.46 -11.18 39.03
CA GLU A 239 -9.41 -12.21 38.59
C GLU A 239 -10.39 -12.54 39.72
N PRO A 240 -11.65 -12.88 39.40
CA PRO A 240 -12.70 -13.15 40.38
C PRO A 240 -12.44 -14.49 41.08
N SER A 241 -11.40 -14.57 41.89
CA SER A 241 -11.06 -15.70 42.75
C SER A 241 -11.31 -15.31 44.21
N SER A 242 -12.56 -14.97 44.53
CA SER A 242 -13.21 -15.12 45.84
C SER A 242 -14.39 -14.17 45.97
N ILE A 243 -15.49 -14.70 46.48
CA ILE A 243 -16.85 -14.15 46.53
C ILE A 243 -16.97 -12.85 47.38
N PHE A 244 -15.87 -12.28 47.89
CA PHE A 244 -15.91 -11.21 48.91
C PHE A 244 -14.87 -10.08 48.78
N VAL A 245 -14.13 -9.94 47.67
CA VAL A 245 -13.29 -8.74 47.49
C VAL A 245 -14.09 -7.67 46.76
N ARG A 246 -14.27 -6.52 47.42
CA ARG A 246 -14.86 -5.31 46.82
C ARG A 246 -14.06 -4.97 45.56
N ASP A 247 -14.62 -5.29 44.39
CA ASP A 247 -13.98 -5.04 43.10
C ASP A 247 -13.56 -3.58 42.99
N GLN A 248 -12.28 -3.31 42.74
CA GLN A 248 -11.90 -1.97 42.32
C GLN A 248 -12.59 -1.69 40.98
N PRO A 249 -13.17 -0.49 40.79
CA PRO A 249 -13.84 -0.16 39.55
C PRO A 249 -12.86 -0.31 38.38
N PRO A 250 -13.30 -0.88 37.25
CA PRO A 250 -12.45 -1.07 36.07
C PRO A 250 -11.85 0.27 35.63
N LYS A 251 -10.52 0.32 35.51
CA LYS A 251 -9.80 1.54 35.09
C LYS A 251 -9.79 1.66 33.56
N PHE A 252 -10.96 1.88 32.94
CA PHE A 252 -11.10 1.99 31.48
C PHE A 252 -10.19 3.04 30.82
N GLN A 253 -9.83 4.10 31.55
CA GLN A 253 -8.85 5.09 31.09
C GLN A 253 -7.50 4.49 30.67
N ASN A 254 -7.13 3.32 31.20
CA ASN A 254 -5.87 2.67 30.90
C ASN A 254 -5.82 2.08 29.48
N PHE A 255 -6.95 1.90 28.79
CA PHE A 255 -6.96 1.60 27.36
C PHE A 255 -6.32 2.71 26.52
N PHE A 256 -6.25 3.93 27.07
CA PHE A 256 -5.61 5.08 26.45
C PHE A 256 -4.24 5.39 27.08
N TYR A 257 -3.63 4.41 27.76
CA TYR A 257 -2.30 4.57 28.31
C TYR A 257 -1.28 4.93 27.21
N GLY A 258 -0.55 6.03 27.42
CA GLY A 258 0.42 6.55 26.45
C GLY A 258 -0.18 7.17 25.19
N ALA A 259 -1.51 7.24 25.03
CA ALA A 259 -2.16 7.69 23.81
C ALA A 259 -1.73 9.09 23.37
N THR A 260 -1.62 10.03 24.32
CA THR A 260 -1.17 11.41 24.05
C THR A 260 0.21 11.44 23.40
N TYR A 261 1.15 10.64 23.90
CA TYR A 261 2.49 10.56 23.36
C TYR A 261 2.58 9.72 22.08
N THR A 262 1.75 8.69 21.95
CA THR A 262 1.59 7.96 20.68
C THR A 262 1.09 8.88 19.57
N LEU A 263 0.18 9.82 19.88
CA LEU A 263 -0.27 10.84 18.91
C LEU A 263 0.87 11.79 18.51
N ILE A 264 1.70 12.22 19.45
CA ILE A 264 2.89 13.05 19.15
C ILE A 264 3.87 12.29 18.25
N LEU A 265 4.15 11.02 18.57
CA LEU A 265 5.01 10.16 17.75
C LEU A 265 4.40 9.91 16.37
N LEU A 266 3.08 9.77 16.26
CA LEU A 266 2.39 9.64 14.98
C LEU A 266 2.51 10.92 14.14
N ALA A 267 2.38 12.09 14.76
CA ALA A 267 2.61 13.37 14.09
C ALA A 267 4.07 13.48 13.60
N ALA A 268 5.04 13.06 14.41
CA ALA A 268 6.44 13.00 14.02
C ALA A 268 6.66 12.06 12.83
N LYS A 269 6.07 10.86 12.83
CA LYS A 269 6.12 9.92 11.70
C LYS A 269 5.53 10.54 10.43
N LYS A 270 4.38 11.20 10.51
CA LYS A 270 3.79 11.91 9.36
C LYS A 270 4.72 13.02 8.84
N GLY A 271 5.39 13.74 9.73
CA GLY A 271 6.41 14.73 9.38
C GLY A 271 7.61 14.11 8.65
N VAL A 272 8.14 13.01 9.16
CA VAL A 272 9.23 12.25 8.51
C VAL A 272 8.80 11.77 7.12
N LYS A 273 7.60 11.20 6.99
CA LYS A 273 7.05 10.77 5.69
C LYS A 273 6.97 11.94 4.71
N HIS A 274 6.48 13.10 5.16
CA HIS A 274 6.41 14.30 4.32
C HIS A 274 7.80 14.78 3.86
N LEU A 275 8.81 14.71 4.74
CA LEU A 275 10.19 15.06 4.37
C LEU A 275 10.79 14.10 3.35
N ILE A 276 10.51 12.80 3.48
CA ILE A 276 10.94 11.79 2.50
C ILE A 276 10.30 12.09 1.14
N ASN A 277 8.97 12.28 1.08
CA ASN A 277 8.30 12.60 -0.17
C ASN A 277 8.85 13.88 -0.83
N LYS A 278 9.16 14.92 -0.03
CA LYS A 278 9.78 16.14 -0.53
C LYS A 278 11.21 15.89 -1.05
N ALA A 279 11.95 14.98 -0.43
CA ALA A 279 13.25 14.55 -0.92
C ALA A 279 13.13 13.78 -2.24
N ASP A 280 12.08 12.97 -2.41
CA ASP A 280 11.77 12.23 -3.63
C ASP A 280 11.57 13.20 -4.79
N ASP A 281 10.69 14.19 -4.60
CA ASP A 281 10.43 15.25 -5.58
C ASP A 281 11.70 16.03 -5.93
N TYR A 282 12.53 16.35 -4.93
CA TYR A 282 13.79 17.05 -5.14
C TYR A 282 14.78 16.22 -5.97
N CYS A 283 14.93 14.93 -5.64
CA CYS A 283 15.84 14.02 -6.35
C CYS A 283 15.39 13.78 -7.78
N TYR A 284 14.09 13.60 -8.00
CA TYR A 284 13.49 13.42 -9.32
C TYR A 284 13.65 14.66 -10.21
N ASN A 285 13.31 15.85 -9.70
CA ASN A 285 13.47 17.10 -10.43
C ASN A 285 14.95 17.47 -10.66
N GLY A 286 15.84 17.09 -9.76
CA GLY A 286 17.29 17.22 -9.94
C GLY A 286 17.81 16.30 -11.05
N TYR A 287 17.33 15.06 -11.10
CA TYR A 287 17.67 14.09 -12.14
C TYR A 287 17.20 14.54 -13.53
N ILE A 288 15.97 15.05 -13.66
CA ILE A 288 15.45 15.59 -14.94
C ILE A 288 16.32 16.74 -15.45
N ARG A 289 16.77 17.63 -14.55
CA ARG A 289 17.57 18.80 -14.92
C ARG A 289 19.01 18.46 -15.27
N ASN A 290 19.60 17.45 -14.61
CA ASN A 290 21.00 17.12 -14.80
C ASN A 290 21.25 15.61 -14.63
N PRO A 291 20.90 14.79 -15.65
CA PRO A 291 20.93 13.33 -15.54
C PRO A 291 22.34 12.74 -15.40
N ASP A 292 23.36 13.47 -15.86
CA ASP A 292 24.76 13.05 -15.78
C ASP A 292 25.36 13.23 -14.38
N ASN A 293 24.70 14.00 -13.50
CA ASN A 293 25.15 14.16 -12.13
C ASN A 293 24.94 12.85 -11.34
N LEU A 294 26.05 12.26 -10.88
CA LEU A 294 26.05 10.99 -10.15
C LEU A 294 25.13 11.01 -8.93
N PHE A 295 25.08 12.12 -8.18
CA PHE A 295 24.22 12.23 -7.01
C PHE A 295 22.74 12.07 -7.38
N PHE A 296 22.24 12.83 -8.35
CA PHE A 296 20.84 12.76 -8.75
C PHE A 296 20.48 11.44 -9.41
N ARG A 297 21.42 10.83 -10.17
CA ARG A 297 21.22 9.51 -10.78
C ARG A 297 21.04 8.42 -9.73
N TYR A 298 21.92 8.35 -8.73
CA TYR A 298 21.83 7.35 -7.67
C TYR A 298 20.68 7.61 -6.70
N SER A 299 20.42 8.88 -6.34
CA SER A 299 19.28 9.21 -5.47
C SER A 299 17.95 8.87 -6.13
N ASN A 300 17.77 9.19 -7.42
CA ASN A 300 16.56 8.80 -8.16
C ASN A 300 16.42 7.27 -8.27
N PHE A 301 17.53 6.54 -8.43
CA PHE A 301 17.50 5.07 -8.40
C PHE A 301 17.03 4.51 -7.05
N ILE A 302 17.53 5.06 -5.94
CA ILE A 302 17.10 4.69 -4.58
C ILE A 302 15.61 4.96 -4.39
N MET A 303 15.13 6.15 -4.78
CA MET A 303 13.73 6.53 -4.54
C MET A 303 12.75 5.81 -5.47
N LYS A 304 13.14 5.41 -6.69
CA LYS A 304 12.29 4.65 -7.61
C LYS A 304 12.18 3.16 -7.26
N ASN A 305 13.19 2.59 -6.62
CA ASN A 305 13.18 1.18 -6.27
C ASN A 305 12.41 0.97 -4.95
N SER A 306 11.30 0.22 -5.00
CA SER A 306 10.44 -0.02 -3.82
C SER A 306 11.20 -0.59 -2.62
N PHE A 307 12.21 -1.44 -2.82
CA PHE A 307 12.98 -2.02 -1.73
C PHE A 307 13.88 -0.98 -1.04
N LEU A 308 14.55 -0.14 -1.83
CA LEU A 308 15.46 0.89 -1.32
C LEU A 308 14.70 2.06 -0.72
N HIS A 309 13.58 2.46 -1.32
CA HIS A 309 12.66 3.45 -0.77
C HIS A 309 12.15 3.01 0.61
N ASN A 310 11.63 1.78 0.71
CA ASN A 310 11.20 1.22 1.99
C ASN A 310 12.33 1.09 3.01
N PHE A 311 13.57 0.87 2.56
CA PHE A 311 14.73 0.80 3.45
C PHE A 311 14.97 2.16 4.10
N VAL A 312 15.03 3.23 3.30
CA VAL A 312 15.20 4.61 3.78
C VAL A 312 14.04 5.00 4.69
N TYR A 313 12.81 4.71 4.26
CA TYR A 313 11.60 4.96 5.04
C TYR A 313 11.66 4.28 6.41
N THR A 314 11.94 2.98 6.44
CA THR A 314 12.06 2.20 7.69
C THR A 314 13.18 2.74 8.57
N PHE A 315 14.32 3.10 7.98
CA PHE A 315 15.47 3.61 8.72
C PHE A 315 15.16 4.92 9.44
N CYS A 316 14.38 5.80 8.82
CA CYS A 316 13.93 7.04 9.45
C CYS A 316 12.83 6.82 10.50
N MET A 317 11.99 5.79 10.34
CA MET A 317 10.86 5.52 11.24
C MET A 317 11.23 4.74 12.50
N ILE A 318 12.21 3.85 12.44
CA ILE A 318 12.50 2.90 13.53
C ILE A 318 12.79 3.55 14.90
N PRO A 319 13.50 4.70 15.02
CA PRO A 319 13.72 5.30 16.33
C PRO A 319 12.41 5.69 17.02
N LEU A 320 11.42 6.17 16.26
CA LEU A 320 10.10 6.53 16.77
C LEU A 320 9.33 5.30 17.24
N GLU A 321 9.49 4.16 16.56
CA GLU A 321 8.89 2.90 17.00
C GLU A 321 9.53 2.33 18.26
N VAL A 322 10.86 2.41 18.38
CA VAL A 322 11.57 1.95 19.57
C VAL A 322 11.13 2.74 20.81
N ILE A 323 10.89 4.05 20.66
CA ILE A 323 10.34 4.88 21.73
C ILE A 323 8.88 4.50 22.03
N ARG A 324 8.05 4.32 20.98
CA ARG A 324 6.64 3.94 21.13
C ARG A 324 6.47 2.60 21.86
N SER A 325 7.32 1.61 21.57
CA SER A 325 7.22 0.27 22.15
C SER A 325 7.53 0.23 23.66
N GLN A 326 8.07 1.32 24.24
CA GLN A 326 8.33 1.39 25.68
C GLN A 326 7.04 1.54 26.49
N TYR A 327 5.99 2.20 25.97
CA TYR A 327 4.73 2.36 26.70
C TYR A 327 4.05 1.02 27.06
N PRO A 328 3.77 0.11 26.10
CA PRO A 328 3.20 -1.19 26.46
C PRO A 328 4.14 -1.98 27.39
N ARG A 329 5.46 -1.86 27.22
CA ARG A 329 6.43 -2.49 28.12
C ARG A 329 6.35 -1.99 29.56
N MET A 330 6.23 -0.68 29.76
CA MET A 330 6.07 -0.09 31.09
C MET A 330 4.81 -0.61 31.79
N LEU A 331 3.70 -0.70 31.04
CA LEU A 331 2.44 -1.24 31.56
C LEU A 331 2.62 -2.72 31.98
N LEU A 332 3.28 -3.53 31.15
CA LEU A 332 3.55 -4.93 31.44
C LEU A 332 4.49 -5.10 32.65
N ASN A 333 5.58 -4.33 32.73
CA ASN A 333 6.52 -4.35 33.86
C ASN A 333 5.81 -3.99 35.18
N SER A 334 4.87 -3.04 35.17
CA SER A 334 4.07 -2.70 36.36
C SER A 334 3.19 -3.87 36.82
N TYR A 335 2.69 -4.67 35.88
CA TYR A 335 1.92 -5.86 36.19
C TYR A 335 2.81 -6.97 36.75
N ASP A 336 3.97 -7.22 36.14
CA ASP A 336 4.94 -8.22 36.62
C ASP A 336 5.47 -7.87 38.03
N SER A 337 5.57 -6.58 38.35
CA SER A 337 5.99 -6.08 39.67
C SER A 337 4.87 -6.11 40.73
N GLY A 338 3.64 -6.45 40.34
CA GLY A 338 2.48 -6.47 41.24
C GLY A 338 1.96 -5.09 41.64
N GLU A 339 2.33 -4.02 40.93
CA GLU A 339 1.87 -2.66 41.23
C GLU A 339 0.39 -2.49 40.88
N SER A 340 -0.39 -2.02 41.86
CA SER A 340 -1.83 -1.73 41.71
C SER A 340 -2.10 -0.41 40.98
N THR A 341 -1.10 0.47 40.94
CA THR A 341 -1.12 1.75 40.22
C THR A 341 -0.62 1.57 38.80
N THR A 342 -1.18 2.35 37.88
CA THR A 342 -0.61 2.46 36.54
C THR A 342 0.58 3.42 36.55
N PRO A 343 1.71 3.06 35.91
CA PRO A 343 2.88 3.91 35.85
C PRO A 343 2.53 5.19 35.08
N TYR A 344 3.11 6.33 35.45
CA TYR A 344 2.87 7.56 34.68
C TYR A 344 3.59 7.46 33.32
N PRO A 345 2.94 7.80 32.19
CA PRO A 345 3.60 7.73 30.89
C PRO A 345 4.68 8.82 30.80
N ILE A 346 5.89 8.40 30.42
CA ILE A 346 7.05 9.29 30.35
C ILE A 346 7.06 10.01 28.99
N ASN A 347 7.55 11.26 28.97
CA ASN A 347 7.73 12.00 27.72
C ASN A 347 8.66 11.23 26.73
N PRO A 348 8.30 11.11 25.43
CA PRO A 348 9.10 10.43 24.41
C PRO A 348 10.56 10.88 24.33
N VAL A 349 10.82 12.18 24.54
CA VAL A 349 12.17 12.75 24.50
C VAL A 349 12.99 12.22 25.69
N LEU A 350 12.38 12.14 26.87
CA LEU A 350 13.05 11.60 28.05
C LEU A 350 13.31 10.09 27.90
N ILE A 351 12.37 9.35 27.32
CA ILE A 351 12.56 7.94 26.94
C ILE A 351 13.76 7.81 26.00
N ALA A 352 13.84 8.64 24.95
CA ALA A 352 14.96 8.62 24.01
C ALA A 352 16.30 8.93 24.70
N ILE A 353 16.35 9.93 25.58
CA ILE A 353 17.55 10.26 26.36
C ILE A 353 17.98 9.07 27.22
N ASN A 354 17.04 8.41 27.89
CA ASN A 354 17.32 7.26 28.75
C ASN A 354 17.84 6.07 27.94
N ILE A 355 17.21 5.76 26.80
CA ILE A 355 17.66 4.70 25.87
C ILE A 355 19.09 4.96 25.42
N TYR A 356 19.38 6.20 24.99
CA TYR A 356 20.72 6.59 24.53
C TYR A 356 21.76 6.48 25.64
N LYS A 357 21.45 6.94 26.85
CA LYS A 357 22.38 6.86 28.00
C LYS A 357 22.69 5.42 28.40
N LEU A 358 21.72 4.51 28.33
CA LEU A 358 21.88 3.13 28.78
C LEU A 358 22.52 2.22 27.72
N ASN A 359 22.16 2.40 26.44
CA ASN A 359 22.53 1.45 25.38
C ASN A 359 23.20 2.10 24.15
N GLY A 360 23.31 3.43 24.12
CA GLY A 360 23.81 4.17 22.97
C GLY A 360 22.84 4.23 21.79
N ILE A 361 23.32 4.78 20.67
CA ILE A 361 22.50 5.04 19.47
C ILE A 361 22.00 3.76 18.79
N TRP A 362 22.75 2.66 18.88
CA TRP A 362 22.42 1.42 18.17
C TRP A 362 21.15 0.74 18.68
N LYS A 363 20.71 1.05 19.92
CA LYS A 363 19.45 0.53 20.44
C LYS A 363 18.23 1.02 19.65
N PHE A 364 18.27 2.22 19.07
CA PHE A 364 17.20 2.75 18.22
C PHE A 364 17.05 2.01 16.89
N PHE A 365 18.07 1.26 16.47
CA PHE A 365 18.08 0.48 15.24
C PHE A 365 18.07 -1.03 15.52
N ASN A 366 17.98 -1.43 16.80
CA ASN A 366 17.88 -2.83 17.13
C ASN A 366 16.55 -3.38 16.61
N GLY A 367 16.56 -4.50 15.89
CA GLY A 367 15.36 -5.02 15.24
C GLY A 367 15.06 -4.39 13.87
N PHE A 368 16.00 -3.66 13.27
CA PHE A 368 15.82 -3.07 11.94
C PHE A 368 15.39 -4.07 10.87
N VAL A 369 16.07 -5.22 10.76
CA VAL A 369 15.77 -6.22 9.72
C VAL A 369 14.33 -6.75 9.79
N PRO A 370 13.83 -7.27 10.92
CA PRO A 370 12.44 -7.70 11.00
C PRO A 370 11.47 -6.53 10.78
N TYR A 371 11.76 -5.33 11.29
CA TYR A 371 10.88 -4.18 11.06
C TYR A 371 10.82 -3.75 9.58
N TYR A 372 11.96 -3.77 8.89
CA TYR A 372 12.05 -3.53 7.45
C TYR A 372 11.22 -4.55 6.66
N MET A 373 11.34 -5.83 6.99
CA MET A 373 10.59 -6.87 6.29
C MET A 373 9.07 -6.75 6.52
N ALA A 374 8.66 -6.40 7.73
CA ALA A 374 7.26 -6.10 8.03
C ALA A 374 6.74 -4.94 7.16
N ASN A 375 7.42 -3.80 7.16
CA ASN A 375 7.02 -2.62 6.37
C ASN A 375 7.05 -2.88 4.87
N LEU A 376 8.03 -3.65 4.38
CA LEU A 376 8.13 -4.00 2.96
C LEU A 376 6.92 -4.82 2.50
N LEU A 377 6.55 -5.85 3.26
CA LEU A 377 5.38 -6.68 2.97
C LEU A 377 4.09 -5.87 3.07
N GLU A 378 3.96 -5.02 4.08
CA GLU A 378 2.83 -4.10 4.22
C GLU A 378 2.77 -3.11 3.05
N SER A 379 3.91 -2.64 2.54
CA SER A 379 3.93 -1.75 1.37
C SER A 379 3.44 -2.45 0.09
N PHE A 380 3.73 -3.74 -0.08
CA PHE A 380 3.23 -4.52 -1.21
C PHE A 380 1.73 -4.78 -1.09
N SER A 381 1.23 -5.10 0.11
CA SER A 381 -0.21 -5.21 0.37
C SER A 381 -0.93 -3.90 0.02
N ASN A 382 -0.46 -2.76 0.52
CA ASN A 382 -1.07 -1.46 0.21
C ASN A 382 -0.99 -1.09 -1.28
N GLN A 383 0.05 -1.50 -2.00
CA GLN A 383 0.18 -1.25 -3.44
C GLN A 383 -0.83 -2.06 -4.26
N LEU A 384 -1.16 -3.27 -3.81
CA LEU A 384 -2.18 -4.11 -4.44
C LEU A 384 -3.59 -3.55 -4.16
N ASP A 385 -3.86 -3.13 -2.92
CA ASP A 385 -5.15 -2.55 -2.55
C ASP A 385 -5.38 -1.19 -3.24
N ALA A 386 -4.35 -0.36 -3.40
CA ALA A 386 -4.47 0.94 -4.08
C ALA A 386 -4.75 0.83 -5.59
N GLN A 387 -4.51 -0.33 -6.21
CA GLN A 387 -4.95 -0.57 -7.58
C GLN A 387 -6.47 -0.78 -7.64
N GLU A 388 -7.08 -1.32 -6.58
CA GLU A 388 -8.52 -1.62 -6.44
C GLU A 388 -9.38 -0.34 -6.50
N ASP A 389 -8.99 0.72 -5.78
CA ASP A 389 -9.73 2.00 -5.72
C ASP A 389 -9.78 2.75 -7.07
N THR A 390 -8.81 2.55 -7.96
CA THR A 390 -8.74 3.27 -9.26
C THR A 390 -9.72 2.74 -10.31
N TYR A 391 -10.24 1.52 -10.14
CA TYR A 391 -11.16 0.90 -11.11
C TYR A 391 -12.64 1.10 -10.74
N GLU A 392 -12.98 1.28 -9.46
CA GLU A 392 -14.35 1.58 -9.03
C GLU A 392 -14.86 2.97 -9.45
N ASP A 393 -13.95 3.94 -9.68
CA ASP A 393 -14.32 5.30 -10.15
C ASP A 393 -14.54 5.38 -11.68
N SER A 394 -14.49 4.24 -12.41
CA SER A 394 -14.60 4.18 -13.87
C SER A 394 -15.84 3.47 -14.42
N GLU A 395 -16.75 3.02 -13.57
CA GLU A 395 -18.13 2.62 -13.91
C GLU A 395 -19.14 3.72 -13.55
#